data_AF-A0A519LEY3-F1
#
_entry.id   AF-A0A519LEY3-F1
#
_cell.length_a   1.000
_cell.length_b   1.000
_cell.length_c   1.000
_cell.angle_alpha   90.00
_cell.angle_beta   90.00
_cell.angle_gamma   90.00
#
_symmetry.space_group_name_H-M   'P 1'
#
loop_
_entity.id
_entity.type
_entity.pdbx_description
1 polymer ?
#
loop_
_entity_poly.entity_id
_entity_poly.type
_entity_poly.pdbx_seq_one_letter_code
_entity_poly.pdbx_strand_id
1 'polypeptide(L)'
;MDLVNRNIHRPKGHIAFVGIKGCAIVEQVAARYGTTARSLHEDTIRRSVALPRQHAMCALRQAGFTERAIATYFGRERSTVSTGDTAHRARMAWAEALISLAPDAQTETAVAA
;
A
#
# COMPACT_ATOMS: atom_id res chain seq x y z
N MET A 1 13.47 41.56 24.26
CA MET A 1 13.36 40.60 25.37
C MET A 1 11.91 40.58 25.80
N ASP A 2 11.16 39.54 25.45
CA ASP A 2 10.24 38.92 26.40
C ASP A 2 9.71 37.58 25.85
N LEU A 3 9.93 36.55 26.68
CA LEU A 3 9.60 35.15 26.45
C LEU A 3 8.13 34.94 26.80
N VAL A 4 7.23 35.05 25.82
CA VAL A 4 5.87 34.53 26.01
C VAL A 4 5.84 33.06 25.59
N ASN A 5 6.25 32.26 26.56
CA ASN A 5 5.97 30.86 26.76
C ASN A 5 4.46 30.55 26.53
N ARG A 6 4.03 30.44 25.26
CA ARG A 6 2.75 29.82 24.94
C ARG A 6 2.96 28.32 24.98
N ASN A 7 2.66 27.78 26.14
CA ASN A 7 2.45 26.37 26.41
C ASN A 7 1.33 25.86 25.47
N ILE A 8 1.67 25.57 24.21
CA ILE A 8 0.79 24.90 23.26
C ILE A 8 0.63 23.50 23.81
N HIS A 9 -0.49 23.30 24.49
CA HIS A 9 -1.00 22.01 24.90
C HIS A 9 -1.02 21.10 23.67
N ARG A 10 0.03 20.30 23.47
CA ARG A 10 0.05 19.25 22.44
C ARG A 10 -1.01 18.24 22.86
N PRO A 11 -2.13 18.10 22.13
CA PRO A 11 -3.10 17.06 22.47
C PRO A 11 -2.39 15.72 22.34
N LYS A 12 -2.37 14.99 23.46
CA LYS A 12 -1.82 13.64 23.54
C LYS A 12 -2.60 12.74 22.58
N GLY A 13 -1.95 12.44 21.46
CA GLY A 13 -2.20 11.28 20.62
C GLY A 13 -3.63 11.10 20.11
N HIS A 14 -4.04 11.84 19.07
CA HIS A 14 -5.10 11.38 18.17
C HIS A 14 -5.00 12.12 16.82
N ILE A 15 -4.88 11.33 15.75
CA ILE A 15 -5.28 11.66 14.36
C ILE A 15 -4.43 12.72 13.63
N ALA A 16 -3.33 12.30 12.99
CA ALA A 16 -2.77 13.01 11.83
C ALA A 16 -2.24 11.96 10.84
N PHE A 17 -3.14 11.45 10.00
CA PHE A 17 -3.28 11.83 8.59
C PHE A 17 -2.22 11.10 7.75
N VAL A 18 -2.66 10.06 7.02
CA VAL A 18 -1.98 9.64 5.81
C VAL A 18 -1.94 10.89 4.93
N GLY A 19 -0.83 11.64 5.01
CA GLY A 19 -0.60 12.93 4.34
C GLY A 19 -0.88 12.86 2.84
N ILE A 20 -0.73 13.99 2.15
CA ILE A 20 -0.71 14.07 0.68
C ILE A 20 0.13 12.92 0.08
N LYS A 21 1.26 12.60 0.72
CA LYS A 21 2.14 11.49 0.32
C LYS A 21 1.46 10.12 0.30
N GLY A 22 0.63 9.80 1.29
CA GLY A 22 -0.01 8.50 1.34
C GLY A 22 -1.23 8.38 0.43
N CYS A 23 -1.99 9.47 0.23
CA CYS A 23 -3.00 9.52 -0.83
C CYS A 23 -2.37 9.28 -2.21
N ALA A 24 -1.24 9.93 -2.51
CA ALA A 24 -0.53 9.75 -3.76
C ALA A 24 -0.07 8.30 -3.99
N ILE A 25 0.38 7.59 -2.95
CA ILE A 25 0.74 6.16 -3.03
C ILE A 25 -0.48 5.32 -3.41
N VAL A 26 -1.61 5.56 -2.75
CA VAL A 26 -2.85 4.79 -2.96
C VAL A 26 -3.39 5.04 -4.37
N GLU A 27 -3.34 6.27 -4.86
CA GLU A 27 -3.72 6.64 -6.22
C GLU A 27 -2.82 5.97 -7.27
N GLN A 28 -1.50 5.97 -7.07
CA GLN A 28 -0.57 5.28 -7.97
C GLN A 28 -0.83 3.78 -8.05
N VAL A 29 -1.10 3.14 -6.90
CA VAL A 29 -1.48 1.73 -6.87
C VAL A 29 -2.81 1.53 -7.60
N ALA A 30 -3.82 2.35 -7.32
CA ALA A 30 -5.11 2.24 -7.99
C ALA A 30 -4.98 2.34 -9.52
N ALA A 31 -4.22 3.32 -10.00
CA ALA A 31 -3.94 3.51 -11.42
C ALA A 31 -3.25 2.29 -12.05
N ARG A 32 -2.27 1.69 -11.35
CA ARG A 32 -1.57 0.48 -11.83
C ARG A 32 -2.49 -0.72 -12.04
N TYR A 33 -3.57 -0.82 -11.28
CA TYR A 33 -4.55 -1.91 -11.41
C TYR A 33 -5.81 -1.53 -12.19
N GLY A 34 -5.85 -0.35 -12.81
CA GLY A 34 -7.05 0.12 -13.53
C GLY A 34 -8.26 0.32 -12.61
N THR A 35 -8.04 0.73 -11.36
CA THR A 35 -9.10 0.98 -10.38
C THR A 35 -8.97 2.40 -9.80
N THR A 36 -9.80 2.76 -8.82
CA THR A 36 -9.79 4.11 -8.21
C THR A 36 -9.37 4.04 -6.74
N ALA A 37 -8.83 5.12 -6.18
CA ALA A 37 -8.53 5.15 -4.74
C ALA A 37 -9.80 4.87 -3.92
N ARG A 38 -10.95 5.43 -4.34
CA ARG A 38 -12.25 5.21 -3.69
C ARG A 38 -12.64 3.73 -3.60
N SER A 39 -12.51 2.96 -4.69
CA SER A 39 -12.87 1.53 -4.68
C SER A 39 -11.99 0.72 -3.73
N LEU A 40 -10.75 1.16 -3.46
CA LEU A 40 -9.90 0.49 -2.47
C LEU A 40 -10.42 0.60 -1.03
N HIS A 41 -11.30 1.54 -0.73
CA HIS A 41 -11.98 1.64 0.58
C HIS A 41 -13.23 0.78 0.68
N GLU A 42 -13.76 0.25 -0.42
CA GLU A 42 -14.97 -0.58 -0.40
C GLU A 42 -14.77 -1.83 0.46
N ASP A 43 -15.81 -2.26 1.16
CA ASP A 43 -15.77 -3.52 1.89
C ASP A 43 -16.16 -4.70 0.99
N THR A 44 -15.28 -5.00 0.04
CA THR A 44 -15.44 -6.11 -0.89
C THR A 44 -14.23 -7.03 -0.85
N ILE A 45 -14.51 -8.33 -0.99
CA ILE A 45 -13.53 -9.42 -1.08
C ILE A 45 -13.18 -9.77 -2.53
N ARG A 46 -13.79 -9.11 -3.53
CA ARG A 46 -13.50 -9.35 -4.94
C ARG A 46 -12.01 -9.17 -5.19
N ARG A 47 -11.36 -10.16 -5.80
CA ARG A 47 -9.90 -10.17 -6.04
C ARG A 47 -9.42 -8.93 -6.79
N SER A 48 -10.23 -8.42 -7.74
CA SER A 48 -9.95 -7.20 -8.50
C SER A 48 -9.79 -5.94 -7.67
N VAL A 49 -10.31 -5.92 -6.42
CA VAL A 49 -10.16 -4.79 -5.49
C VAL A 49 -9.27 -5.17 -4.30
N ALA A 50 -9.39 -6.41 -3.82
CA ALA A 50 -8.62 -6.90 -2.68
C ALA A 50 -7.11 -6.94 -2.97
N LEU A 51 -6.69 -7.40 -4.16
CA LEU A 51 -5.26 -7.47 -4.51
C LEU A 51 -4.60 -6.08 -4.59
N PRO A 52 -5.19 -5.08 -5.29
CA PRO A 52 -4.69 -3.71 -5.26
C PRO A 52 -4.67 -3.12 -3.85
N ARG A 53 -5.71 -3.35 -3.03
CA ARG A 53 -5.77 -2.86 -1.65
C ARG A 53 -4.61 -3.40 -0.80
N GLN A 54 -4.33 -4.70 -0.90
CA GLN A 54 -3.20 -5.33 -0.21
C GLN A 54 -1.85 -4.77 -0.69
N HIS A 55 -1.71 -4.49 -1.99
CA HIS A 55 -0.52 -3.81 -2.51
C HIS A 55 -0.41 -2.39 -1.90
N ALA A 56 -1.48 -1.61 -1.88
CA ALA A 56 -1.47 -0.27 -1.27
C ALA A 56 -1.09 -0.31 0.21
N MET A 57 -1.58 -1.29 0.98
CA MET A 57 -1.17 -1.50 2.38
C MET A 57 0.34 -1.76 2.49
N CYS A 58 0.89 -2.66 1.68
CA CYS A 58 2.34 -2.94 1.65
C CYS A 58 3.15 -1.69 1.25
N ALA A 59 2.75 -0.97 0.20
CA ALA A 59 3.43 0.23 -0.25
C ALA A 59 3.45 1.33 0.83
N LEU A 60 2.36 1.51 1.57
CA LEU A 60 2.32 2.42 2.71
C LEU A 60 3.22 1.93 3.86
N ARG A 61 3.30 0.61 4.13
CA ARG A 61 4.25 0.08 5.12
C ARG A 61 5.70 0.37 4.71
N GLN A 62 6.05 0.17 3.44
CA GLN A 62 7.38 0.47 2.91
C GLN A 62 7.72 1.97 2.96
N ALA A 63 6.72 2.83 2.81
CA ALA A 63 6.86 4.28 2.97
C ALA A 63 6.93 4.74 4.45
N GLY A 64 6.95 3.82 5.41
CA GLY A 64 7.14 4.10 6.84
C GLY A 64 5.87 4.38 7.62
N PHE A 65 4.67 4.19 7.04
CA PHE A 65 3.42 4.36 7.77
C PHE A 65 3.20 3.21 8.77
N THR A 66 2.69 3.55 9.96
CA THR A 66 2.34 2.55 10.97
C THR A 66 1.09 1.77 10.57
N GLU A 67 0.98 0.51 11.00
CA GLU A 67 -0.22 -0.30 10.73
C GLU A 67 -1.50 0.36 11.23
N ARG A 68 -1.44 1.03 12.39
CA ARG A 68 -2.58 1.77 12.94
C ARG A 68 -3.00 2.91 12.01
N ALA A 69 -2.06 3.67 11.45
CA ALA A 69 -2.38 4.75 10.52
C ALA A 69 -3.03 4.22 9.22
N ILE A 70 -2.49 3.12 8.70
CA ILE A 70 -3.00 2.45 7.48
C ILE A 70 -4.41 1.88 7.74
N ALA A 71 -4.60 1.23 8.88
CA ALA A 71 -5.88 0.68 9.33
C ALA A 71 -6.94 1.77 9.43
N THR A 72 -6.61 2.89 10.09
CA THR A 72 -7.49 4.08 10.16
C THR A 72 -7.82 4.61 8.77
N TYR A 73 -6.84 4.71 7.86
CA TYR A 73 -7.06 5.20 6.51
C TYR A 73 -8.04 4.33 5.72
N PHE A 74 -7.85 3.00 5.72
CA PHE A 74 -8.74 2.08 5.01
C PHE A 74 -10.05 1.77 5.75
N GLY A 75 -10.25 2.26 6.98
CA GLY A 75 -11.40 1.90 7.80
C GLY A 75 -11.43 0.42 8.18
N ARG A 76 -10.26 -0.19 8.43
CA ARG A 76 -10.10 -1.63 8.68
C ARG A 76 -9.39 -1.91 9.99
N GLU A 77 -9.41 -3.17 10.42
CA GLU A 77 -8.64 -3.61 11.58
C GLU A 77 -7.14 -3.67 11.28
N ARG A 78 -6.33 -3.50 12.34
CA ARG A 78 -4.86 -3.58 12.25
C ARG A 78 -4.38 -4.95 11.74
N SER A 79 -5.02 -6.01 12.21
CA SER A 79 -4.80 -7.40 11.76
C SER A 79 -4.99 -7.54 10.25
N THR A 80 -5.98 -6.84 9.67
CA THR A 80 -6.23 -6.87 8.22
C THR A 80 -5.06 -6.26 7.44
N VAL A 81 -4.43 -5.22 7.98
CA VAL A 81 -3.25 -4.59 7.35
C VAL A 81 -2.07 -5.55 7.35
N SER A 82 -1.77 -6.20 8.48
CA SER A 82 -0.65 -7.15 8.55
C SER A 82 -0.88 -8.37 7.66
N THR A 83 -2.08 -8.97 7.71
CA THR A 83 -2.45 -10.06 6.80
C THR A 83 -2.38 -9.65 5.33
N GLY A 84 -2.80 -8.42 5.00
CA GLY A 84 -2.75 -7.89 3.64
C GLY A 84 -1.33 -7.70 3.12
N ASP A 85 -0.42 -7.14 3.94
CA ASP A 85 1.00 -6.98 3.63
C ASP A 85 1.67 -8.34 3.40
N THR A 86 1.50 -9.29 4.33
CA THR A 86 2.02 -10.66 4.20
C THR A 86 1.52 -11.35 2.93
N ALA A 87 0.21 -11.26 2.64
CA ALA A 87 -0.38 -11.85 1.44
C ALA A 87 0.18 -11.23 0.15
N HIS A 88 0.44 -9.92 0.14
CA HIS A 88 1.06 -9.26 -1.02
C HIS A 88 2.50 -9.72 -1.23
N ARG A 89 3.31 -9.75 -0.16
CA ARG A 89 4.71 -10.19 -0.23
C ARG A 89 4.84 -11.63 -0.69
N ALA A 90 4.02 -12.53 -0.17
CA ALA A 90 4.00 -13.93 -0.60
C ALA A 90 3.71 -14.07 -2.10
N ARG A 91 2.77 -13.27 -2.63
CA ARG A 91 2.47 -13.26 -4.07
C ARG A 91 3.63 -12.74 -4.92
N MET A 92 4.32 -11.69 -4.47
CA MET A 92 5.48 -11.16 -5.21
C MET A 92 6.65 -12.13 -5.18
N ALA A 93 6.92 -12.76 -4.03
CA ALA A 93 7.96 -13.79 -3.92
C ALA A 93 7.66 -15.00 -4.82
N TRP A 94 6.40 -15.43 -4.90
CA TRP A 94 6.01 -16.50 -5.81
C TRP A 94 6.16 -16.10 -7.28
N ALA A 95 5.77 -14.89 -7.66
CA ALA A 95 5.95 -14.39 -9.02
C ALA A 95 7.45 -14.29 -9.40
N GLU A 96 8.29 -13.82 -8.49
CA GLU A 96 9.74 -13.76 -8.67
C GLU A 96 10.36 -15.16 -8.84
N ALA A 97 9.92 -16.12 -8.01
CA ALA A 97 10.35 -17.51 -8.13
C ALA A 97 9.96 -18.12 -9.48
N LEU A 98 8.75 -17.84 -9.98
CA LEU A 98 8.31 -18.30 -11.31
C LEU A 98 9.13 -17.71 -12.46
N ILE A 99 9.44 -16.42 -12.39
CA ILE A 99 10.28 -15.76 -13.41
C ILE A 99 11.69 -16.37 -13.41
N SER A 100 12.25 -16.63 -12.22
CA SER A 100 13.57 -17.26 -12.08
C SER A 100 13.62 -18.69 -12.66
N LEU A 101 12.52 -19.44 -12.54
CA LEU A 101 12.40 -20.80 -13.08
C LEU A 101 12.17 -20.87 -14.60
N ALA A 102 11.96 -19.74 -15.28
CA ALA A 102 11.70 -19.67 -16.73
C ALA A 102 12.77 -18.82 -17.47
N PRO A 103 14.05 -19.23 -17.49
CA PRO A 103 15.13 -18.43 -18.08
C PRO A 103 15.04 -18.28 -19.61
N ASP A 104 14.31 -19.16 -20.31
CA ASP A 104 14.42 -19.30 -21.77
C ASP A 104 13.37 -18.52 -22.59
N ALA A 105 12.41 -17.84 -21.93
CA ALA A 105 11.32 -17.14 -22.63
C ALA A 105 11.74 -15.80 -23.30
N GLN A 106 13.02 -15.40 -23.20
CA GLN A 106 13.53 -14.13 -23.74
C GLN A 106 14.20 -14.25 -25.11
N THR A 107 14.34 -15.46 -25.69
CA THR A 107 15.21 -15.67 -26.87
C THR A 107 14.47 -15.73 -28.21
N GLU A 108 13.14 -15.89 -28.25
CA GLU A 108 12.44 -16.17 -29.51
C GLU A 108 12.10 -14.95 -30.39
N THR A 109 12.38 -13.71 -29.96
CA THR A 109 12.06 -12.52 -30.79
C THR A 109 13.23 -12.04 -31.68
N ALA A 110 14.39 -12.69 -31.64
CA ALA A 110 15.60 -12.20 -32.32
C ALA A 110 15.97 -12.90 -33.65
N VAL A 111 15.18 -13.86 -34.16
CA VAL A 111 15.57 -14.67 -35.35
C VAL A 111 14.52 -14.60 -36.49
N ALA A 112 13.89 -13.44 -36.69
CA ALA A 112 12.96 -13.22 -37.81
C ALA A 112 13.11 -11.84 -38.46
N ALA A 113 14.36 -11.40 -38.70
CA ALA A 113 14.69 -10.24 -39.52
C ALA A 113 15.76 -10.58 -40.55
#